data_AF-A0A420XG41-F1
#
_entry.id   AF-A0A420XG41-F1
#
_cell.length_a   1.000
_cell.length_b   1.000
_cell.length_c   1.000
_cell.angle_alpha   90.00
_cell.angle_beta   90.00
_cell.angle_gamma   90.00
#
_symmetry.space_group_name_H-M   'P 1'
#
loop_
_entity.id
_entity.type
_entity.pdbx_description
1 polymer ?
#
loop_
_entity_poly.entity_id
_entity_poly.type
_entity_poly.pdbx_seq_one_letter_code
_entity_poly.pdbx_strand_id
1 'polypeptide(L)'
;MLELHALKIKRSRLLTNFRLSMSKENQKKAPQQLENKGVKSKGVNSVLWLLSIVLIAVAAIGNAYFASHFTLIVRVLLLVVLLVAAVAFAAITNQGQKAISFMKESRHELRKIVWPNRQESTQTTLIVLAACVVVALILWGIDSVIVSVVTFLTNLRF
;
A
#
# COMPACT_ATOMS: atom_id res chain seq x y z
N MET A 1 35.88 -34.60 52.11
CA MET A 1 35.00 -33.41 52.06
C MET A 1 35.34 -32.44 50.93
N LEU A 2 36.62 -32.24 50.56
CA LEU A 2 37.06 -31.29 49.52
C LEU A 2 36.67 -31.65 48.07
N GLU A 3 36.72 -32.93 47.69
CA GLU A 3 36.39 -33.40 46.33
C GLU A 3 34.93 -33.12 45.91
N LEU A 4 33.99 -33.21 46.85
CA LEU A 4 32.56 -32.94 46.61
C LEU A 4 32.29 -31.47 46.28
N HIS A 5 33.07 -30.54 46.84
CA HIS A 5 32.94 -29.11 46.56
C HIS A 5 33.47 -28.74 45.16
N ALA A 6 34.58 -29.35 44.75
CA ALA A 6 35.17 -29.15 43.43
C ALA A 6 34.24 -29.61 42.29
N LEU A 7 33.58 -30.76 42.47
CA LEU A 7 32.60 -31.28 41.51
C LEU A 7 31.36 -30.39 41.37
N LYS A 8 30.87 -29.81 42.48
CA LYS A 8 29.69 -28.93 42.47
C LYS A 8 29.96 -27.64 41.69
N ILE A 9 31.15 -27.06 41.84
CA ILE A 9 31.59 -25.85 41.13
C ILE A 9 31.74 -26.10 39.63
N LYS A 10 32.34 -27.23 39.24
CA LYS A 10 32.51 -27.58 37.82
C LYS A 10 31.16 -27.81 37.14
N ARG A 11 30.25 -28.51 37.81
CA ARG A 11 28.88 -28.74 37.30
C ARG A 11 28.09 -27.44 37.13
N SER A 12 28.18 -26.52 38.09
CA SER A 12 27.54 -25.20 37.97
C SER A 12 28.05 -24.43 36.76
N ARG A 13 29.38 -24.41 36.56
CA ARG A 13 30.00 -23.75 35.39
C ARG A 13 29.58 -24.37 34.06
N LEU A 14 29.47 -25.70 34.00
CA LEU A 14 28.99 -26.40 32.82
C LEU A 14 27.54 -26.04 32.49
N LEU A 15 26.67 -25.98 33.50
CA LEU A 15 25.26 -25.59 33.30
C LEU A 15 25.14 -24.14 32.84
N THR A 16 25.94 -23.21 33.35
CA THR A 16 25.96 -21.83 32.85
C THR A 16 26.48 -21.74 31.42
N ASN A 17 27.57 -22.41 31.08
CA ASN A 17 28.12 -22.39 29.72
C ASN A 17 27.17 -23.03 28.71
N PHE A 18 26.53 -24.14 29.10
CA PHE A 18 25.53 -24.82 28.30
C PHE A 18 24.24 -23.99 28.13
N ARG A 19 23.79 -23.32 29.20
CA ARG A 19 22.64 -22.41 29.13
C ARG A 19 22.95 -21.19 28.25
N LEU A 20 24.18 -20.69 28.31
CA LEU A 20 24.66 -19.60 27.45
C LEU A 20 24.75 -20.03 25.98
N SER A 21 25.22 -21.25 25.67
CA SER A 21 25.23 -21.74 24.29
C SER A 21 23.81 -21.96 23.76
N MET A 22 22.90 -22.50 24.57
CA MET A 22 21.48 -22.65 24.23
C MET A 22 20.79 -21.29 24.01
N SER A 23 21.11 -20.30 24.84
CA SER A 23 20.59 -18.93 24.69
C SER A 23 21.11 -18.26 23.40
N LYS A 24 22.40 -18.41 23.09
CA LYS A 24 23.00 -17.89 21.85
C LYS A 24 22.43 -18.56 20.60
N GLU A 25 22.16 -19.86 20.65
CA GLU A 25 21.55 -20.59 19.53
C GLU A 25 20.09 -20.17 19.30
N ASN A 26 19.31 -19.99 20.37
CA ASN A 26 17.91 -19.59 20.27
C ASN A 26 17.75 -18.15 19.77
N GLN A 27 18.61 -17.22 20.22
CA GLN A 27 18.65 -15.85 19.72
C GLN A 27 19.10 -15.72 18.26
N LYS A 28 19.90 -16.66 17.74
CA LYS A 28 20.26 -16.67 16.31
C LYS A 28 19.12 -17.22 15.45
N LYS A 29 18.33 -18.15 15.97
CA LYS A 29 17.21 -18.80 15.25
C LYS A 29 15.94 -17.92 15.22
N ALA A 30 15.58 -17.24 16.29
CA ALA A 30 14.35 -16.44 16.35
C ALA A 30 14.24 -15.30 15.29
N PRO A 31 15.28 -14.48 15.02
CA PRO A 31 15.23 -13.43 14.00
C PRO A 31 15.47 -13.96 12.57
N GLN A 32 16.23 -15.05 12.38
CA GLN A 32 16.61 -15.53 11.04
C GLN A 32 15.59 -16.47 10.39
N GLN A 33 14.81 -17.21 11.19
CA GLN A 33 13.85 -18.20 10.67
C GLN A 33 12.57 -17.57 10.07
N LEU A 34 12.25 -16.33 10.45
CA LEU A 34 11.12 -15.57 9.89
C LEU A 34 11.45 -14.95 8.52
N GLU A 35 12.72 -14.62 8.28
CA GLU A 35 13.18 -14.03 7.01
C GLU A 35 13.41 -15.10 5.91
N ASN A 36 13.86 -16.31 6.29
CA ASN A 36 14.34 -17.31 5.33
C ASN A 36 13.21 -18.16 4.67
N LYS A 37 11.97 -18.12 5.18
CA LYS A 37 10.91 -19.02 4.69
C LYS A 37 10.28 -18.67 3.33
N GLY A 38 10.81 -17.72 2.55
CA GLY A 38 10.20 -17.38 1.26
C GLY A 38 10.94 -16.41 0.34
N VAL A 39 12.20 -16.06 0.64
CA VAL A 39 12.97 -15.11 -0.18
C VAL A 39 13.48 -15.84 -1.42
N LYS A 40 12.68 -15.79 -2.48
CA LYS A 40 13.05 -16.27 -3.82
C LYS A 40 14.36 -15.59 -4.26
N SER A 41 15.28 -16.38 -4.83
CA SER A 41 16.64 -15.91 -5.15
C SER A 41 16.62 -14.70 -6.09
N LYS A 42 17.64 -13.83 -6.01
CA LYS A 42 17.72 -12.59 -6.82
C LYS A 42 17.48 -12.87 -8.31
N GLY A 43 18.06 -13.94 -8.85
CA GLY A 43 17.88 -14.34 -10.25
C GLY A 43 16.43 -14.65 -10.61
N VAL A 44 15.74 -15.48 -9.81
CA VAL A 44 14.35 -15.86 -10.10
C VAL A 44 13.41 -14.66 -9.89
N ASN A 45 13.69 -13.77 -8.93
CA ASN A 45 12.92 -12.55 -8.76
C ASN A 45 13.08 -11.57 -9.94
N SER A 46 14.28 -11.41 -10.48
CA SER A 46 14.51 -10.60 -11.68
C SER A 46 13.79 -11.15 -12.91
N VAL A 47 13.78 -12.49 -13.08
CA VAL A 47 13.05 -13.15 -14.17
C VAL A 47 11.54 -12.92 -14.04
N LEU A 48 10.97 -13.03 -12.83
CA LEU A 48 9.54 -12.76 -12.60
C LEU A 48 9.17 -11.30 -12.87
N TRP A 49 10.05 -10.36 -12.53
CA TRP A 49 9.86 -8.95 -12.81
C TRP A 49 9.88 -8.67 -14.32
N LEU A 50 10.87 -9.22 -15.03
CA LEU A 50 10.92 -9.14 -16.50
C LEU A 50 9.68 -9.76 -17.15
N LEU A 51 9.25 -10.94 -16.69
CA LEU A 51 8.05 -11.59 -17.19
C LEU A 51 6.80 -10.70 -17.01
N SER A 52 6.65 -10.06 -15.86
CA SER A 52 5.53 -9.15 -15.59
C SER A 52 5.56 -7.92 -16.50
N ILE A 53 6.74 -7.32 -16.71
CA ILE A 53 6.90 -6.16 -17.61
C ILE A 53 6.57 -6.55 -19.05
N VAL A 54 7.07 -7.70 -19.50
CA VAL A 54 6.78 -8.23 -20.84
C VAL A 54 5.28 -8.47 -21.02
N LEU A 55 4.60 -9.04 -20.03
CA LEU A 55 3.16 -9.29 -20.10
C LEU A 55 2.35 -7.98 -20.22
N ILE A 56 2.76 -6.93 -19.50
CA ILE A 56 2.14 -5.59 -19.59
C ILE A 56 2.41 -4.95 -20.94
N ALA A 57 3.64 -5.07 -21.47
CA ALA A 57 4.00 -4.55 -22.79
C ALA A 57 3.19 -5.24 -23.89
N VAL A 58 3.02 -6.57 -23.80
CA VAL A 58 2.17 -7.35 -24.71
C VAL A 58 0.71 -6.90 -24.60
N ALA A 59 0.20 -6.60 -23.40
CA ALA A 59 -1.14 -6.04 -23.23
C ALA A 59 -1.30 -4.66 -23.89
N ALA A 60 -0.32 -3.77 -23.73
CA ALA A 60 -0.35 -2.44 -24.33
C ALA A 60 -0.26 -2.46 -25.86
N ILE A 61 0.67 -3.26 -26.41
CA ILE A 61 0.83 -3.45 -27.85
C ILE A 61 -0.39 -4.16 -28.44
N GLY A 62 -0.90 -5.18 -27.73
CA GLY A 62 -2.15 -5.86 -28.07
C GLY A 62 -3.33 -4.89 -28.13
N ASN A 63 -3.46 -3.97 -27.17
CA ASN A 63 -4.50 -2.94 -27.24
C ASN A 63 -4.39 -2.07 -28.51
N ALA A 64 -3.17 -1.64 -28.83
CA ALA A 64 -2.91 -0.77 -29.98
C ALA A 64 -3.15 -1.50 -31.32
N TYR A 65 -2.80 -2.77 -31.42
CA TYR A 65 -2.96 -3.56 -32.64
C TYR A 65 -4.42 -4.01 -32.87
N PHE A 66 -5.11 -4.41 -31.80
CA PHE A 66 -6.52 -4.79 -31.86
C PHE A 66 -7.46 -3.58 -31.94
N ALA A 67 -6.90 -2.35 -31.96
CA ALA A 67 -7.61 -1.08 -32.03
C ALA A 67 -8.40 -0.84 -33.33
N SER A 68 -8.04 -1.54 -34.41
CA SER A 68 -8.64 -1.39 -35.75
C SER A 68 -9.60 -2.51 -36.14
N HIS A 69 -9.55 -3.68 -35.48
CA HIS A 69 -10.20 -4.91 -35.97
C HIS A 69 -11.37 -5.45 -35.13
N PHE A 70 -11.54 -5.04 -33.86
CA PHE A 70 -12.53 -5.65 -32.94
C PHE A 70 -13.46 -4.65 -32.24
N THR A 71 -14.61 -5.15 -31.77
CA THR A 71 -15.60 -4.41 -30.95
C THR A 71 -15.05 -4.07 -29.55
N LEU A 72 -15.55 -2.98 -28.96
CA LEU A 72 -15.05 -2.39 -27.69
C LEU A 72 -15.01 -3.42 -26.54
N ILE A 73 -16.03 -4.28 -26.43
CA ILE A 73 -16.17 -5.29 -25.37
C ILE A 73 -14.98 -6.27 -25.34
N VAL A 74 -14.55 -6.78 -26.51
CA VAL A 74 -13.51 -7.82 -26.58
C VAL A 74 -12.16 -7.26 -26.12
N ARG A 75 -11.87 -5.99 -26.43
CA ARG A 75 -10.63 -5.32 -26.01
C ARG A 75 -10.57 -5.16 -24.50
N VAL A 76 -11.64 -4.65 -23.89
CA VAL A 76 -11.69 -4.43 -22.44
C VAL A 76 -11.55 -5.74 -21.69
N LEU A 77 -12.24 -6.80 -22.14
CA LEU A 77 -12.13 -8.13 -21.53
C LEU A 77 -10.70 -8.68 -21.61
N LEU A 78 -10.06 -8.63 -22.79
CA LEU A 78 -8.71 -9.15 -22.99
C LEU A 78 -7.67 -8.37 -22.16
N LEU A 79 -7.80 -7.05 -22.08
CA LEU A 79 -6.92 -6.22 -21.25
C LEU A 79 -7.10 -6.51 -19.76
N VAL A 80 -8.33 -6.67 -19.29
CA VAL A 80 -8.60 -7.02 -17.89
C VAL A 80 -7.95 -8.37 -17.56
N VAL A 81 -8.07 -9.38 -18.43
CA VAL A 81 -7.45 -10.70 -18.21
C VAL A 81 -5.92 -10.59 -18.14
N LEU A 82 -5.29 -9.88 -19.09
CA LEU A 82 -3.84 -9.71 -19.09
C LEU A 82 -3.34 -8.89 -17.89
N LEU A 83 -4.08 -7.86 -17.49
CA LEU A 83 -3.75 -7.03 -16.33
C LEU A 83 -3.87 -7.83 -15.03
N VAL A 84 -4.93 -8.63 -14.87
CA VAL A 84 -5.08 -9.53 -13.72
C VAL A 84 -3.95 -10.55 -13.67
N ALA A 85 -3.57 -11.14 -14.80
CA ALA A 85 -2.44 -12.05 -14.87
C ALA A 85 -1.12 -11.36 -14.48
N ALA A 86 -0.86 -10.15 -15.00
CA ALA A 86 0.33 -9.38 -14.64
C ALA A 86 0.39 -9.06 -13.14
N VAL A 87 -0.73 -8.64 -12.56
CA VAL A 87 -0.83 -8.38 -11.12
C VAL A 87 -0.61 -9.67 -10.32
N ALA A 88 -1.14 -10.81 -10.76
CA ALA A 88 -0.91 -12.09 -10.09
C ALA A 88 0.57 -12.49 -10.11
N PHE A 89 1.25 -12.35 -11.25
CA PHE A 89 2.69 -12.61 -11.35
C PHE A 89 3.51 -11.63 -10.49
N ALA A 90 3.16 -10.35 -10.49
CA ALA A 90 3.77 -9.33 -9.65
C ALA A 90 3.57 -9.62 -8.15
N ALA A 91 2.38 -10.09 -7.75
CA ALA A 91 2.07 -10.46 -6.36
C ALA A 91 2.89 -11.67 -5.86
N ILE A 92 3.24 -12.60 -6.75
CA ILE A 92 4.09 -13.77 -6.44
C ILE A 92 5.58 -13.39 -6.30
N THR A 93 5.99 -12.20 -6.77
CA THR A 93 7.37 -11.71 -6.59
C THR A 93 7.70 -11.48 -5.12
N ASN A 94 8.99 -11.46 -4.78
CA ASN A 94 9.45 -11.20 -3.42
C ASN A 94 8.99 -9.81 -2.94
N GLN A 95 9.02 -8.81 -3.84
CA GLN A 95 8.52 -7.47 -3.55
C GLN A 95 6.99 -7.45 -3.39
N GLY A 96 6.27 -8.27 -4.17
CA GLY A 96 4.82 -8.43 -4.07
C GLY A 96 4.38 -9.02 -2.73
N GLN A 97 5.04 -10.08 -2.26
CA GLN A 97 4.72 -10.66 -0.95
C GLN A 97 5.01 -9.71 0.21
N LYS A 98 6.11 -8.95 0.14
CA LYS A 98 6.39 -7.86 1.10
C LYS A 98 5.27 -6.83 1.10
N ALA A 99 4.84 -6.36 -0.06
CA ALA A 99 3.74 -5.40 -0.16
C ALA A 99 2.45 -5.96 0.47
N ILE A 100 2.13 -7.24 0.26
CA ILE A 100 0.95 -7.89 0.87
C ILE A 100 1.08 -7.96 2.40
N SER A 101 2.24 -8.30 2.94
CA SER A 101 2.46 -8.31 4.40
C SER A 101 2.35 -6.90 4.98
N PHE A 102 2.95 -5.89 4.34
CA PHE A 102 2.80 -4.50 4.73
C PHE A 102 1.34 -4.04 4.71
N MET A 103 0.55 -4.39 3.68
CA MET A 103 -0.88 -4.07 3.65
C MET A 103 -1.66 -4.70 4.80
N LYS A 104 -1.28 -5.91 5.22
CA LYS A 104 -1.90 -6.59 6.36
C LYS A 104 -1.56 -5.89 7.69
N GLU A 105 -0.33 -5.44 7.84
CA GLU A 105 0.14 -4.66 9.00
C GLU A 105 -0.51 -3.27 9.05
N SER A 106 -0.59 -2.57 7.91
CA SER A 106 -1.28 -1.28 7.81
C SER A 106 -2.75 -1.40 8.21
N ARG A 107 -3.45 -2.48 7.83
CA ARG A 107 -4.83 -2.73 8.27
C ARG A 107 -4.96 -2.93 9.78
N HIS A 108 -3.90 -3.38 10.45
CA HIS A 108 -3.89 -3.51 11.90
C HIS A 108 -3.74 -2.15 12.57
N GLU A 109 -2.93 -1.26 11.98
CA GLU A 109 -2.77 0.12 12.44
C GLU A 109 -4.02 0.97 12.19
N LEU A 110 -4.67 0.78 11.05
CA LEU A 110 -5.95 1.44 10.73
C LEU A 110 -7.05 1.12 11.75
N ARG A 111 -7.00 -0.02 12.44
CA ARG A 111 -7.95 -0.33 13.53
C ARG A 111 -7.67 0.45 14.82
N LYS A 112 -6.47 1.00 14.97
CA LYS A 112 -6.13 1.90 16.08
C LYS A 112 -6.62 3.33 15.82
N ILE A 113 -7.08 3.62 14.60
CA ILE A 113 -7.81 4.85 14.33
C ILE A 113 -9.15 4.71 15.03
N VAL A 114 -9.25 5.33 16.20
CA VAL A 114 -10.51 5.61 16.85
C VAL A 114 -11.25 6.54 15.90
N TRP A 115 -12.14 5.97 15.09
CA TRP A 115 -12.93 6.77 14.17
C TRP A 115 -13.78 7.72 15.02
N PRO A 116 -13.64 9.03 14.79
CA PRO A 116 -14.29 10.05 15.61
C PRO A 116 -15.79 9.80 15.64
N ASN A 117 -16.40 10.05 16.81
CA ASN A 117 -17.83 9.95 16.98
C ASN A 117 -18.53 10.85 15.95
N ARG A 118 -19.65 10.39 15.37
CA ARG A 118 -20.33 11.07 14.26
C ARG A 118 -20.73 12.51 14.61
N GLN A 119 -21.01 12.79 15.87
CA GLN A 119 -21.34 14.13 16.36
C GLN A 119 -20.20 15.15 16.17
N GLU A 120 -18.94 14.76 16.36
CA GLU A 120 -17.79 15.66 16.20
C GLU A 120 -17.46 15.90 14.71
N SER A 121 -17.64 14.86 13.89
CA SER A 121 -17.44 14.93 12.44
C SER A 121 -18.49 15.79 11.73
N THR A 122 -19.76 15.68 12.14
CA THR A 122 -20.85 16.50 11.57
C THR A 122 -20.71 17.96 11.95
N GLN A 123 -20.29 18.28 13.18
CA GLN A 123 -20.09 19.65 13.62
C GLN A 123 -19.03 20.36 12.77
N THR A 124 -17.89 19.71 12.55
CA THR A 124 -16.81 20.28 11.72
C THR A 124 -17.25 20.41 10.26
N THR A 125 -17.99 19.43 9.72
CA THR A 125 -18.52 19.49 8.35
C THR A 125 -19.52 20.61 8.18
N LEU A 126 -20.41 20.85 9.16
CA LEU A 126 -21.38 21.94 9.13
C LEU A 126 -20.70 23.32 9.14
N ILE A 127 -19.63 23.48 9.93
CA ILE A 127 -18.84 24.72 9.95
C ILE A 127 -18.22 24.96 8.56
N VAL A 128 -17.61 23.94 7.96
CA VAL A 128 -17.02 24.05 6.60
C VAL A 128 -18.12 24.30 5.56
N LEU A 129 -19.27 23.64 5.66
CA LEU A 129 -20.40 23.84 4.76
C LEU A 129 -20.91 25.29 4.82
N ALA A 130 -21.06 25.85 6.02
CA ALA A 130 -21.46 27.23 6.21
C ALA A 130 -20.43 28.19 5.57
N ALA A 131 -19.14 27.95 5.76
CA ALA A 131 -18.09 28.74 5.12
C ALA A 131 -18.15 28.64 3.58
N CYS A 132 -18.37 27.45 3.02
CA CYS A 132 -18.55 27.27 1.58
C CYS A 132 -19.76 28.03 1.02
N VAL A 133 -20.89 28.04 1.74
CA VAL A 133 -22.10 28.78 1.34
C VAL A 133 -21.82 30.28 1.33
N VAL A 134 -21.12 30.81 2.34
CA VAL A 134 -20.74 32.23 2.40
C VAL A 134 -19.87 32.60 1.20
N VAL A 135 -18.82 31.81 0.90
CA VAL A 135 -17.95 32.06 -0.25
C VAL A 135 -18.73 31.96 -1.57
N ALA A 136 -19.59 30.95 -1.72
CA ALA A 136 -20.41 30.78 -2.92
C ALA A 136 -21.36 31.96 -3.15
N LEU A 137 -21.99 32.49 -2.09
CA LEU A 137 -22.86 33.66 -2.18
C LEU A 137 -22.07 34.94 -2.53
N ILE A 138 -20.88 35.13 -1.96
CA ILE A 138 -20.03 36.28 -2.27
C ILE A 138 -19.61 36.24 -3.74
N LEU A 139 -19.12 35.09 -4.23
CA LEU A 139 -18.74 34.93 -5.63
C LEU A 139 -19.95 35.18 -6.53
N TRP A 140 -21.06 34.48 -6.30
CA TRP A 140 -22.29 34.66 -7.08
C TRP A 140 -22.78 36.11 -7.13
N GLY A 141 -22.70 36.84 -6.01
CA GLY A 141 -23.06 38.26 -5.96
C GLY A 141 -22.14 39.11 -6.82
N ILE A 142 -20.83 38.92 -6.72
CA ILE A 142 -19.84 39.66 -7.52
C ILE A 142 -20.00 39.34 -9.01
N ASP A 143 -20.10 38.05 -9.37
CA ASP A 143 -20.32 37.60 -10.73
C ASP A 143 -21.60 38.20 -11.33
N SER A 144 -22.71 38.24 -10.57
CA SER A 144 -23.98 38.84 -10.99
C SER A 144 -23.88 40.35 -11.22
N VAL A 145 -23.15 41.07 -10.36
CA VAL A 145 -22.92 42.51 -10.51
C VAL A 145 -22.07 42.80 -11.74
N ILE A 146 -20.98 42.04 -11.95
CA ILE A 146 -20.12 42.18 -13.13
C ILE A 146 -20.93 41.99 -14.41
N VAL A 147 -21.71 40.91 -14.51
CA VAL A 147 -22.57 40.66 -15.68
C VAL A 147 -23.55 41.80 -15.90
N SER A 148 -24.22 42.27 -14.83
CA SER A 148 -25.18 43.38 -14.93
C SER A 148 -24.54 44.66 -15.47
N VAL A 149 -23.34 45.01 -14.99
CA VAL A 149 -22.60 46.20 -15.45
C VAL A 149 -22.15 46.04 -16.91
N VAL A 150 -21.62 44.87 -17.28
CA VAL A 150 -21.18 44.60 -18.66
C VAL A 150 -22.36 44.65 -19.63
N THR A 151 -23.50 44.06 -19.25
CA THR A 151 -24.72 44.10 -20.06
C THR A 151 -25.25 45.53 -20.19
N PHE A 152 -25.25 46.30 -19.10
CA PHE A 152 -25.68 47.71 -19.13
C PHE A 152 -24.80 48.56 -20.07
N LEU A 153 -23.47 48.44 -19.95
CA LEU A 153 -22.53 49.17 -20.83
C LEU A 153 -22.64 48.75 -22.29
N THR A 154 -22.91 47.47 -22.55
CA THR A 154 -23.10 46.96 -23.91
C THR A 154 -24.43 47.44 -24.49
N ASN A 155 -25.49 47.49 -23.69
CA ASN A 155 -26.80 48.00 -24.11
C ASN A 155 -26.75 49.51 -24.42
N LEU A 156 -25.98 50.29 -23.66
CA LEU A 156 -25.83 51.74 -23.85
C LEU A 156 -25.03 52.13 -25.11
N ARG A 157 -24.30 51.18 -25.72
CA ARG A 157 -23.47 51.42 -26.91
C ARG A 157 -24.18 51.10 -28.24
N PHE A 158 -25.44 50.68 -28.19
CA PHE A 158 -26.34 50.57 -29.33
C PHE A 158 -27.52 51.52 -29.17
#